data_AF-A0A2E2XDT9-F1
#
_entry.id   AF-A0A2E2XDT9-F1
#
_cell.length_a   1.000
_cell.length_b   1.000
_cell.length_c   1.000
_cell.angle_alpha   90.00
_cell.angle_beta   90.00
_cell.angle_gamma   90.00
#
_symmetry.space_group_name_H-M   'P 1'
#
loop_
_entity.id
_entity.type
_entity.pdbx_description
1 polymer ?
#
loop_
_entity_poly.entity_id
_entity_poly.type
_entity_poly.pdbx_seq_one_letter_code
_entity_poly.pdbx_strand_id
1 'polypeptide(L)'
;MAKSWIAAAFFSLSLCAGAFEDSALWLPASYQKLAPELRQAAKKLEATETCDKVLRGYLHDSSRSMEEAVFLLVCRAPDRKTFSVLADAHSLELKYPLAVKKKAKQPVAVDVQKRVDTVWKACQTLYKDKTKFMRNLETLTEGQPHPEVDATGGAVGFVVDFDAESLQGATLRYRASCSSPDDKTPPKLVIRARKP
;
A
#
# COMPACT_ATOMS: atom_id res chain seq x y z
N MET A 1 -38.90 -49.72 -45.25
CA MET A 1 -37.82 -50.19 -44.35
C MET A 1 -36.62 -49.28 -44.50
N ALA A 2 -35.82 -49.18 -43.45
CA ALA A 2 -34.57 -48.43 -43.28
C ALA A 2 -34.69 -46.97 -42.79
N LYS A 3 -34.36 -46.85 -41.50
CA LYS A 3 -34.16 -45.65 -40.68
C LYS A 3 -32.83 -44.99 -41.06
N SER A 4 -32.75 -43.66 -40.99
CA SER A 4 -31.46 -42.98 -40.78
C SER A 4 -31.68 -41.71 -39.99
N TRP A 5 -31.25 -41.71 -38.74
CA TRP A 5 -31.24 -40.57 -37.84
C TRP A 5 -29.77 -40.24 -37.60
N ILE A 6 -29.30 -39.11 -38.15
CA ILE A 6 -27.96 -38.60 -37.89
C ILE A 6 -28.05 -37.73 -36.63
N ALA A 7 -27.64 -38.29 -35.50
CA ALA A 7 -27.39 -37.53 -34.28
C ALA A 7 -26.07 -36.78 -34.44
N ALA A 8 -26.13 -35.48 -34.74
CA ALA A 8 -24.96 -34.61 -34.70
C ALA A 8 -24.70 -34.21 -33.24
N ALA A 9 -23.79 -34.93 -32.58
CA ALA A 9 -23.23 -34.53 -31.30
C ALA A 9 -22.29 -33.32 -31.52
N PHE A 10 -22.78 -32.11 -31.24
CA PHE A 10 -21.94 -30.93 -31.12
C PHE A 10 -21.14 -31.02 -29.81
N PHE A 11 -19.92 -31.56 -29.91
CA PHE A 11 -18.96 -31.60 -28.83
C PHE A 11 -18.37 -30.19 -28.66
N SER A 12 -18.92 -29.44 -27.70
CA SER A 12 -18.35 -28.16 -27.23
C SER A 12 -16.96 -28.40 -26.61
N LEU A 13 -15.90 -28.16 -27.36
CA LEU A 13 -14.58 -27.85 -26.79
C LEU A 13 -14.48 -26.34 -26.59
N SER A 14 -14.88 -25.88 -25.40
CA SER A 14 -14.51 -24.55 -24.93
C SER A 14 -13.10 -24.62 -24.36
N LEU A 15 -12.08 -24.40 -25.22
CA LEU A 15 -10.72 -24.14 -24.75
C LEU A 15 -10.67 -22.71 -24.18
N CYS A 16 -10.81 -22.58 -22.86
CA CYS A 16 -10.36 -21.38 -22.16
C CYS A 16 -8.83 -21.37 -22.16
N ALA A 17 -8.21 -20.90 -23.23
CA ALA A 17 -6.83 -20.47 -23.20
C ALA A 17 -6.75 -19.20 -22.35
N GLY A 18 -6.35 -19.35 -21.08
CA GLY A 18 -5.94 -18.23 -20.25
C GLY A 18 -4.70 -17.59 -20.88
N ALA A 19 -4.90 -16.55 -21.70
CA ALA A 19 -3.81 -15.75 -22.22
C ALA A 19 -3.18 -14.99 -21.05
N PHE A 20 -1.99 -15.43 -20.64
CA PHE A 20 -1.14 -14.73 -19.69
C PHE A 20 -0.75 -13.38 -20.29
N GLU A 21 -1.21 -12.29 -19.66
CA GLU A 21 -0.99 -10.94 -20.16
C GLU A 21 0.40 -10.47 -19.71
N ASP A 22 1.39 -10.57 -20.60
CA ASP A 22 2.80 -10.25 -20.31
C ASP A 22 3.02 -8.77 -19.92
N SER A 23 2.01 -7.90 -20.16
CA SER A 23 1.98 -6.48 -19.79
C SER A 23 1.90 -6.24 -18.27
N ALA A 24 1.55 -7.25 -17.49
CA ALA A 24 1.43 -7.16 -16.03
C ALA A 24 2.79 -7.21 -15.31
N LEU A 25 3.86 -7.60 -16.01
CA LEU A 25 5.18 -7.80 -15.42
C LEU A 25 6.15 -6.71 -15.88
N TRP A 26 6.80 -6.04 -14.91
CA TRP A 26 7.72 -4.96 -15.22
C TRP A 26 8.94 -4.95 -14.31
N LEU A 27 10.11 -4.68 -14.89
CA LEU A 27 11.37 -4.50 -14.18
C LEU A 27 12.06 -3.20 -14.61
N PRO A 28 12.82 -2.55 -13.71
CA PRO A 28 13.73 -1.47 -14.09
C PRO A 28 14.74 -1.94 -15.14
N ALA A 29 15.25 -1.00 -15.96
CA ALA A 29 16.17 -1.30 -17.06
C ALA A 29 17.39 -2.14 -16.64
N SER A 30 17.96 -1.87 -15.48
CA SER A 30 19.10 -2.63 -14.92
C SER A 30 18.79 -4.08 -14.56
N TYR A 31 17.51 -4.42 -14.33
CA TYR A 31 17.05 -5.75 -13.93
C TYR A 31 16.32 -6.49 -15.07
N GLN A 32 16.22 -5.90 -16.26
CA GLN A 32 15.51 -6.51 -17.41
C GLN A 32 16.05 -7.90 -17.79
N LYS A 33 17.32 -8.19 -17.49
CA LYS A 33 17.89 -9.53 -17.67
C LYS A 33 17.15 -10.62 -16.87
N LEU A 34 16.51 -10.25 -15.76
CA LEU A 34 15.75 -11.15 -14.90
C LEU A 34 14.26 -11.27 -15.28
N ALA A 35 13.85 -10.69 -16.41
CA ALA A 35 12.46 -10.77 -16.88
C ALA A 35 11.97 -12.21 -17.13
N PRO A 36 12.79 -13.15 -17.65
CA PRO A 36 12.41 -14.56 -17.75
C PRO A 36 12.05 -15.17 -16.38
N GLU A 37 12.85 -14.89 -15.36
CA GLU A 37 12.69 -15.38 -14.00
C GLU A 37 11.43 -14.80 -13.36
N LEU A 38 11.15 -13.51 -13.57
CA LEU A 38 9.90 -12.89 -13.12
C LEU A 38 8.68 -13.57 -13.74
N ARG A 39 8.71 -13.89 -15.04
CA ARG A 39 7.65 -14.65 -15.71
C ARG A 39 7.49 -16.06 -15.14
N GLN A 40 8.60 -16.73 -14.87
CA GLN A 40 8.57 -18.08 -14.30
C GLN A 40 7.99 -18.06 -12.88
N ALA A 41 8.37 -17.08 -12.05
CA ALA A 41 7.82 -16.89 -10.72
C ALA A 41 6.31 -16.62 -10.77
N ALA A 42 5.84 -15.77 -11.69
CA ALA A 42 4.42 -15.49 -11.90
C ALA A 42 3.64 -16.75 -12.28
N LYS A 43 4.14 -17.54 -13.26
CA LYS A 43 3.53 -18.81 -13.66
C LYS A 43 3.49 -19.83 -12.53
N LYS A 44 4.57 -19.90 -11.73
CA LYS A 44 4.63 -20.78 -10.56
C LYS A 44 3.58 -20.39 -9.51
N LEU A 45 3.32 -19.09 -9.35
CA LEU A 45 2.27 -18.60 -8.46
C LEU A 45 0.87 -18.93 -8.99
N GLU A 46 0.59 -18.71 -10.27
CA GLU A 46 -0.71 -19.07 -10.90
C GLU A 46 -0.99 -20.58 -10.88
N ALA A 47 0.05 -21.41 -10.87
CA ALA A 47 -0.10 -22.86 -10.74
C ALA A 47 -0.53 -23.32 -9.33
N THR A 48 -0.61 -22.41 -8.35
CA THR A 48 -1.03 -22.73 -6.98
C THR A 48 -2.54 -22.57 -6.84
N GLU A 49 -3.18 -23.42 -6.04
CA GLU A 49 -4.64 -23.38 -5.80
C GLU A 49 -5.12 -22.08 -5.14
N THR A 50 -4.20 -21.31 -4.56
CA THR A 50 -4.52 -20.04 -3.89
C THR A 50 -4.64 -18.86 -4.85
N CYS A 51 -4.15 -19.00 -6.08
CA CYS A 51 -4.04 -17.94 -7.06
C CYS A 51 -4.89 -18.26 -8.30
N ASP A 52 -5.90 -17.43 -8.56
CA ASP A 52 -6.73 -17.50 -9.78
C ASP A 52 -6.06 -16.77 -10.95
N LYS A 53 -5.53 -15.55 -10.71
CA LYS A 53 -4.84 -14.77 -11.74
C LYS A 53 -3.80 -13.82 -11.15
N VAL A 54 -2.57 -13.82 -11.69
CA VAL A 54 -1.57 -12.80 -11.38
C VAL A 54 -1.96 -11.49 -12.07
N LEU A 55 -2.01 -10.42 -11.28
CA LEU A 55 -2.42 -9.09 -11.73
C LEU A 55 -1.24 -8.19 -12.04
N ARG A 56 -0.11 -8.37 -11.32
CA ARG A 56 1.10 -7.57 -11.50
C ARG A 56 2.33 -8.26 -10.89
N GLY A 57 3.50 -7.93 -11.40
CA GLY A 57 4.79 -8.37 -10.85
C GLY A 57 5.88 -7.34 -11.09
N TYR A 58 6.68 -7.05 -10.07
CA TYR A 58 7.77 -6.08 -10.14
C TYR A 58 8.90 -6.35 -9.15
N LEU A 59 10.01 -5.62 -9.27
CA LEU A 59 11.14 -5.69 -8.34
C LEU A 59 10.76 -5.11 -6.97
N HIS A 60 10.98 -5.87 -5.90
CA HIS A 60 10.72 -5.43 -4.52
C HIS A 60 11.86 -4.56 -3.98
N ASP A 61 11.53 -3.58 -3.13
CA ASP A 61 12.48 -2.61 -2.56
C ASP A 61 13.57 -3.24 -1.68
N SER A 62 13.38 -4.49 -1.24
CA SER A 62 14.42 -5.24 -0.51
C SER A 62 15.59 -5.68 -1.39
N SER A 63 15.46 -5.58 -2.71
CA SER A 63 16.51 -6.01 -3.65
C SER A 63 17.69 -5.05 -3.59
N ARG A 64 18.85 -5.53 -3.16
CA ARG A 64 20.07 -4.73 -3.06
C ARG A 64 20.95 -4.81 -4.31
N SER A 65 20.84 -5.91 -5.05
CA SER A 65 21.60 -6.20 -6.25
C SER A 65 20.82 -7.16 -7.15
N MET A 66 21.34 -7.47 -8.34
CA MET A 66 20.77 -8.50 -9.22
C MET A 66 20.85 -9.90 -8.61
N GLU A 67 21.85 -10.19 -7.78
CA GLU A 67 22.07 -11.50 -7.15
C GLU A 67 21.14 -11.71 -5.95
N GLU A 68 20.74 -10.64 -5.29
CA GLU A 68 19.78 -10.63 -4.18
C GLU A 68 18.41 -10.07 -4.61
N ALA A 69 18.06 -10.22 -5.89
CA ALA A 69 16.82 -9.69 -6.42
C ALA A 69 15.61 -10.46 -5.87
N VAL A 70 14.61 -9.71 -5.40
CA VAL A 70 13.34 -10.24 -4.91
C VAL A 70 12.22 -9.62 -5.73
N PHE A 71 11.32 -10.44 -6.23
CA PHE A 71 10.12 -10.00 -6.93
C PHE A 71 8.93 -9.93 -5.98
N LEU A 72 8.08 -8.92 -6.16
CA LEU A 72 6.77 -8.84 -5.55
C LEU A 72 5.73 -9.13 -6.62
N LEU A 73 4.99 -10.22 -6.43
CA LEU A 73 3.88 -10.64 -7.27
C LEU A 73 2.57 -10.38 -6.55
N VAL A 74 1.55 -9.88 -7.25
CA VAL A 74 0.20 -9.70 -6.71
C VAL A 74 -0.77 -10.57 -7.48
N CYS A 75 -1.46 -11.44 -6.76
CA CYS A 75 -2.44 -12.35 -7.32
C CYS A 75 -3.83 -12.10 -6.77
N ARG A 76 -4.85 -12.36 -7.59
CA ARG A 76 -6.25 -12.50 -7.18
C ARG A 76 -6.51 -13.95 -6.79
N ALA A 77 -7.05 -14.17 -5.60
CA ALA A 77 -7.53 -15.46 -5.13
C ALA A 77 -8.92 -15.77 -5.70
N PRO A 78 -9.37 -17.05 -5.64
CA PRO A 78 -10.72 -17.45 -6.11
C PRO A 78 -11.88 -16.71 -5.42
N ASP A 79 -11.69 -16.23 -4.18
CA ASP A 79 -12.67 -15.41 -3.44
C ASP A 79 -12.68 -13.92 -3.88
N ARG A 80 -11.99 -13.62 -5.00
CA ARG A 80 -11.75 -12.28 -5.57
C ARG A 80 -10.92 -11.34 -4.69
N LYS A 81 -10.40 -11.77 -3.54
CA LYS A 81 -9.45 -10.97 -2.78
C LYS A 81 -8.09 -10.98 -3.45
N THR A 82 -7.32 -9.91 -3.25
CA THR A 82 -5.94 -9.84 -3.74
C THR A 82 -4.97 -10.07 -2.61
N PHE A 83 -3.93 -10.84 -2.86
CA PHE A 83 -2.81 -11.05 -1.96
C PHE A 83 -1.50 -10.85 -2.72
N SER A 84 -0.41 -10.66 -1.99
CA SER A 84 0.92 -10.58 -2.61
C SER A 84 1.84 -11.66 -2.08
N VAL A 85 2.83 -12.01 -2.89
CA VAL A 85 3.82 -13.04 -2.60
C VAL A 85 5.18 -12.49 -3.00
N LEU A 86 6.19 -12.74 -2.18
CA LEU A 86 7.57 -12.46 -2.54
C LEU A 86 8.16 -13.70 -3.20
N ALA A 87 8.89 -13.51 -4.29
CA ALA A 87 9.62 -14.58 -4.96
C ALA A 87 11.10 -14.19 -5.02
N ASP A 88 11.97 -15.10 -4.61
CA ASP A 88 13.40 -14.95 -4.87
C ASP A 88 13.66 -15.07 -6.38
N ALA A 89 14.46 -14.18 -6.96
CA ALA A 89 14.66 -14.14 -8.41
C ALA A 89 15.41 -15.35 -8.95
N HIS A 90 16.28 -15.97 -8.15
CA HIS A 90 17.15 -17.07 -8.62
C HIS A 90 16.61 -18.43 -8.21
N SER A 91 16.18 -18.58 -6.95
CA SER A 91 15.61 -19.85 -6.49
C SER A 91 14.15 -20.05 -6.91
N LEU A 92 13.48 -18.96 -7.35
CA LEU A 92 12.05 -18.93 -7.64
C LEU A 92 11.20 -19.42 -6.47
N GLU A 93 11.75 -19.38 -5.25
CA GLU A 93 11.07 -19.80 -4.04
C GLU A 93 10.01 -18.76 -3.70
N LEU A 94 8.75 -19.22 -3.64
CA LEU A 94 7.62 -18.38 -3.28
C LEU A 94 7.57 -18.26 -1.77
N LYS A 95 8.04 -17.14 -1.26
CA LYS A 95 7.92 -16.74 0.14
C LYS A 95 6.58 -16.05 0.32
N TYR A 96 5.58 -16.84 0.71
CA TYR A 96 4.33 -16.31 1.26
C TYR A 96 4.67 -15.57 2.56
N PRO A 97 4.37 -14.26 2.67
CA PRO A 97 2.99 -13.83 2.94
C PRO A 97 2.60 -12.42 2.40
N LEU A 98 1.34 -12.21 1.99
CA LEU A 98 0.57 -10.97 2.23
C LEU A 98 -0.93 -11.27 2.04
N ALA A 99 -1.53 -12.10 2.91
CA ALA A 99 -2.81 -11.64 3.42
C ALA A 99 -2.49 -10.27 4.01
N VAL A 100 -3.11 -9.21 3.51
CA VAL A 100 -3.17 -7.97 4.25
C VAL A 100 -3.92 -8.34 5.53
N LYS A 101 -3.20 -8.89 6.53
CA LYS A 101 -3.51 -8.57 7.91
C LYS A 101 -3.47 -7.05 7.84
N LYS A 102 -4.65 -6.42 7.75
CA LYS A 102 -4.87 -4.99 8.04
C LYS A 102 -3.79 -4.67 9.04
N LYS A 103 -2.75 -3.89 8.68
CA LYS A 103 -1.53 -3.71 9.50
C LYS A 103 -2.01 -3.79 10.93
N ALA A 104 -1.78 -4.95 11.58
CA ALA A 104 -2.31 -5.11 12.91
C ALA A 104 -1.60 -3.98 13.61
N LYS A 105 -2.37 -3.02 14.16
CA LYS A 105 -1.84 -1.98 15.03
C LYS A 105 -0.78 -2.73 15.81
N GLN A 106 0.50 -2.37 15.63
CA GLN A 106 1.53 -2.92 16.50
C GLN A 106 0.95 -2.78 17.89
N PRO A 107 1.07 -3.77 18.78
CA PRO A 107 0.69 -3.57 20.17
C PRO A 107 1.67 -2.53 20.72
N VAL A 108 1.40 -1.28 20.35
CA VAL A 108 1.70 -0.07 21.05
C VAL A 108 1.25 -0.42 22.45
N ALA A 109 2.22 -0.70 23.33
CA ALA A 109 1.95 -1.03 24.72
C ALA A 109 0.85 -0.08 25.21
N VAL A 110 -0.13 -0.58 25.96
CA VAL A 110 -1.37 0.14 26.29
C VAL A 110 -1.11 1.61 26.74
N ASP A 111 0.05 1.85 27.34
CA ASP A 111 0.56 3.17 27.74
C ASP A 111 0.87 4.11 26.57
N VAL A 112 1.47 3.62 25.48
CA VAL A 112 1.82 4.41 24.30
C VAL A 112 0.55 4.83 23.52
N GLN A 113 -0.53 4.03 23.52
CA GLN A 113 -1.78 4.42 22.85
C GLN A 113 -2.49 5.55 23.60
N LYS A 114 -2.57 5.45 24.94
CA LYS A 114 -3.11 6.54 25.78
C LYS A 114 -2.34 7.85 25.57
N ARG A 115 -1.01 7.72 25.42
CA ARG A 115 -0.13 8.85 25.15
C ARG A 115 -0.40 9.45 23.77
N VAL A 116 -0.45 8.63 22.72
CA VAL A 116 -0.82 9.06 21.36
C VAL A 116 -2.15 9.82 21.37
N ASP A 117 -3.16 9.32 22.06
CA ASP A 117 -4.48 9.98 22.14
C ASP A 117 -4.42 11.32 22.89
N THR A 118 -3.63 11.40 23.95
CA THR A 118 -3.43 12.62 24.74
C THR A 118 -2.70 13.69 23.92
N VAL A 119 -1.59 13.32 23.28
CA VAL A 119 -0.82 14.22 22.42
C VAL A 119 -1.67 14.66 21.23
N TRP A 120 -2.44 13.76 20.63
CA TRP A 120 -3.32 14.08 19.51
C TRP A 120 -4.37 15.13 19.89
N LYS A 121 -5.06 14.98 21.04
CA LYS A 121 -6.03 15.97 21.52
C LYS A 121 -5.39 17.35 21.71
N ALA A 122 -4.20 17.41 22.31
CA ALA A 122 -3.47 18.66 22.47
C ALA A 122 -3.06 19.28 21.12
N CYS A 123 -2.59 18.46 20.18
CA CYS A 123 -2.28 18.87 18.81
C CYS A 123 -3.51 19.42 18.08
N GLN A 124 -4.68 18.80 18.23
CA GLN A 124 -5.93 19.28 17.64
C GLN A 124 -6.32 20.66 18.18
N THR A 125 -6.17 20.88 19.49
CA THR A 125 -6.43 22.20 20.10
C THR A 125 -5.49 23.25 19.53
N LEU A 126 -4.18 22.97 19.47
CA LEU A 126 -3.20 23.88 18.87
C LEU A 126 -3.47 24.14 17.39
N TYR A 127 -3.87 23.11 16.65
CA TYR A 127 -4.20 23.23 15.24
C TYR A 127 -5.38 24.15 15.04
N LYS A 128 -6.51 23.88 15.71
CA LYS A 128 -7.71 24.72 15.66
C LYS A 128 -7.40 26.16 16.05
N ASP A 129 -6.61 26.36 17.11
CA ASP A 129 -6.27 27.71 17.56
C ASP A 129 -5.43 28.48 16.54
N LYS A 130 -4.44 27.82 15.91
CA LYS A 130 -3.60 28.45 14.87
C LYS A 130 -4.30 28.66 13.53
N THR A 131 -5.32 27.87 13.23
CA THR A 131 -6.01 27.92 11.94
C THR A 131 -7.39 28.58 11.99
N LYS A 132 -7.88 28.99 13.18
CA LYS A 132 -9.23 29.60 13.36
C LYS A 132 -9.51 30.84 12.51
N PHE A 133 -8.48 31.53 12.05
CA PHE A 133 -8.61 32.74 11.22
C PHE A 133 -8.31 32.49 9.74
N MET A 134 -8.08 31.24 9.33
CA MET A 134 -7.85 30.89 7.93
C MET A 134 -9.19 30.77 7.21
N ARG A 135 -9.29 31.44 6.05
CA ARG A 135 -10.50 31.42 5.22
C ARG A 135 -10.56 30.14 4.40
N ASN A 136 -11.75 29.56 4.26
CA ASN A 136 -12.01 28.36 3.46
C ASN A 136 -11.01 27.22 3.72
N LEU A 137 -10.80 26.93 5.01
CA LEU A 137 -9.89 25.87 5.42
C LEU A 137 -10.45 24.48 5.07
N GLU A 138 -9.70 23.74 4.27
CA GLU A 138 -9.99 22.37 3.89
C GLU A 138 -8.89 21.45 4.44
N THR A 139 -9.23 20.59 5.39
CA THR A 139 -8.27 19.61 5.92
C THR A 139 -8.28 18.37 5.02
N LEU A 140 -7.13 18.06 4.42
CA LEU A 140 -6.99 16.96 3.45
C LEU A 140 -6.77 15.60 4.12
N THR A 141 -6.48 15.59 5.42
CA THR A 141 -6.25 14.38 6.21
C THR A 141 -7.56 13.96 6.87
N GLU A 142 -8.07 12.78 6.52
CA GLU A 142 -9.28 12.23 7.14
C GLU A 142 -9.00 11.63 8.52
N GLY A 143 -9.67 12.16 9.55
CA GLY A 143 -9.62 11.61 10.90
C GLY A 143 -8.29 11.83 11.63
N GLN A 144 -7.86 10.83 12.40
CA GLN A 144 -6.59 10.88 13.12
C GLN A 144 -5.45 10.41 12.19
N PRO A 145 -4.44 11.26 11.91
CA PRO A 145 -3.28 10.86 11.12
C PRO A 145 -2.51 9.75 11.80
N HIS A 146 -1.76 8.98 11.01
CA HIS A 146 -0.88 7.96 11.53
C HIS A 146 0.19 8.60 12.43
N PRO A 147 0.34 8.16 13.69
CA PRO A 147 1.34 8.71 14.59
C PRO A 147 2.74 8.28 14.13
N GLU A 148 3.65 9.23 14.05
CA GLU A 148 5.09 8.97 13.95
C GLU A 148 5.63 8.77 15.36
N VAL A 149 5.88 7.52 15.74
CA VAL A 149 6.43 7.17 17.05
C VAL A 149 7.88 6.74 16.88
N ASP A 150 8.78 7.26 17.73
CA ASP A 150 10.17 6.80 17.71
C ASP A 150 10.32 5.36 18.23
N ALA A 151 11.50 4.75 18.00
CA ALA A 151 11.78 3.36 18.39
C ALA A 151 11.69 3.13 19.92
N THR A 152 11.79 4.21 20.71
CA THR A 152 11.70 4.19 22.17
C THR A 152 10.26 4.41 22.69
N GLY A 153 9.29 4.71 21.83
CA GLY A 153 7.93 5.07 22.23
C GLY A 153 7.81 6.45 22.89
N GLY A 154 8.88 7.24 22.85
CA GLY A 154 9.14 8.46 23.62
C GLY A 154 8.84 9.75 22.84
N ALA A 155 9.04 9.83 21.55
CA ALA A 155 8.56 10.93 20.72
C ALA A 155 7.29 10.54 19.96
N VAL A 156 6.28 11.40 19.95
CA VAL A 156 5.04 11.23 19.16
C VAL A 156 4.85 12.44 18.25
N GLY A 157 4.71 12.19 16.96
CA GLY A 157 4.49 13.18 15.91
C GLY A 157 3.21 12.92 15.11
N PHE A 158 2.62 13.99 14.59
CA PHE A 158 1.49 13.96 13.67
C PHE A 158 1.68 14.98 12.55
N VAL A 159 1.24 14.62 11.35
CA VAL A 159 1.25 15.49 10.18
C VAL A 159 -0.15 15.64 9.64
N VAL A 160 -0.58 16.87 9.39
CA VAL A 160 -1.88 17.22 8.81
C VAL A 160 -1.65 18.16 7.64
N ASP A 161 -2.05 17.72 6.45
CA ASP A 161 -2.08 18.56 5.25
C ASP A 161 -3.43 19.26 5.15
N PHE A 162 -3.41 20.55 4.82
CA PHE A 162 -4.62 21.35 4.66
C PHE A 162 -4.39 22.51 3.68
N ASP A 163 -5.45 22.92 3.02
CA ASP A 163 -5.47 24.08 2.14
C ASP A 163 -6.34 25.18 2.77
N ALA A 164 -6.08 26.43 2.39
CA ALA A 164 -6.81 27.61 2.82
C ALA A 164 -6.81 28.65 1.70
N GLU A 165 -7.48 29.78 1.90
CA GLU A 165 -7.47 30.89 0.95
C GLU A 165 -6.84 32.16 1.53
N SER A 166 -6.08 32.85 0.67
CA SER A 166 -5.65 34.24 0.90
C SER A 166 -6.83 35.22 0.81
N LEU A 167 -6.64 36.46 1.27
CA LEU A 167 -7.67 37.50 1.17
C LEU A 167 -8.12 37.75 -0.28
N GLN A 168 -7.22 37.58 -1.25
CA GLN A 168 -7.44 37.74 -2.69
C GLN A 168 -8.07 36.50 -3.36
N GLY A 169 -8.36 35.42 -2.61
CA GLY A 169 -8.97 34.19 -3.13
C GLY A 169 -7.99 33.19 -3.75
N ALA A 170 -6.69 33.44 -3.68
CA ALA A 170 -5.69 32.45 -4.09
C ALA A 170 -5.58 31.31 -3.06
N THR A 171 -5.50 30.07 -3.55
CA THR A 171 -5.31 28.87 -2.73
C THR A 171 -3.91 28.85 -2.11
N LEU A 172 -3.86 28.61 -0.80
CA LEU A 172 -2.67 28.47 0.02
C LEU A 172 -2.58 27.03 0.51
N ARG A 173 -1.45 26.37 0.26
CA ARG A 173 -1.24 24.97 0.62
C ARG A 173 -0.30 24.86 1.82
N TYR A 174 -0.72 24.17 2.87
CA TYR A 174 0.03 24.07 4.11
C TYR A 174 0.19 22.63 4.61
N ARG A 175 1.22 22.44 5.42
CA ARG A 175 1.46 21.25 6.22
C ARG A 175 1.67 21.65 7.67
N ALA A 176 0.85 21.12 8.56
CA ALA A 176 0.99 21.21 9.99
C ALA A 176 1.72 19.97 10.52
N SER A 177 2.83 20.18 11.23
CA SER A 177 3.57 19.14 11.94
C SER A 177 3.49 19.41 13.44
N CYS A 178 2.91 18.48 14.18
CA CYS A 178 2.80 18.53 15.63
C CYS A 178 3.66 17.44 16.26
N SER A 179 4.50 17.77 17.23
CA SER A 179 5.38 16.79 17.88
C SER A 179 5.51 17.01 19.38
N SER A 180 5.54 15.93 20.15
CA SER A 180 5.85 15.90 21.58
C SER A 180 7.05 14.99 21.83
N PRO A 181 8.18 15.50 22.35
CA PRO A 181 9.39 14.71 22.55
C PRO A 181 9.32 13.77 23.77
N ASP A 182 8.45 14.07 24.74
CA ASP A 182 8.27 13.30 25.98
C ASP A 182 6.87 13.59 26.58
N ASP A 183 6.59 13.07 27.79
CA ASP A 183 5.30 13.24 28.51
C ASP A 183 5.15 14.56 29.25
N LYS A 184 6.26 15.23 29.57
CA LYS A 184 6.30 16.45 30.38
C LYS A 184 6.31 17.70 29.51
N THR A 185 6.86 17.58 28.30
CA THR A 185 6.98 18.67 27.35
C THR A 185 5.67 18.81 26.55
N PRO A 186 5.03 19.99 26.54
CA PRO A 186 3.83 20.21 25.75
C PRO A 186 4.11 20.06 24.25
N PRO A 187 3.17 19.53 23.46
CA PRO A 187 3.37 19.37 22.03
C PRO A 187 3.55 20.71 21.34
N LYS A 188 4.41 20.73 20.32
CA LYS A 188 4.69 21.93 19.52
C LYS A 188 4.13 21.76 18.12
N LEU A 189 3.35 22.75 17.68
CA LEU A 189 2.78 22.81 16.33
C LEU A 189 3.53 23.81 15.44
N VAL A 190 4.05 23.32 14.31
CA VAL A 190 4.71 24.10 13.27
C VAL A 190 3.90 23.96 11.97
N ILE A 191 3.55 25.09 11.34
CA ILE A 191 2.84 25.12 10.05
C ILE A 191 3.80 25.69 9.02
N ARG A 192 3.96 25.01 7.88
CA ARG A 192 4.81 25.44 6.76
C ARG A 192 4.05 25.35 5.45
N ALA A 193 4.40 26.21 4.49
CA ALA A 193 3.89 26.09 3.14
C ALA A 193 4.33 24.76 2.51
N ARG A 194 3.41 24.09 1.83
CA ARG A 194 3.66 22.86 1.08
C ARG A 194 4.01 23.26 -0.37
N LYS A 195 5.10 22.72 -0.91
CA LYS A 195 5.46 22.94 -2.32
C LYS A 195 4.34 22.40 -3.23
N PRO A 196 4.01 23.10 -4.32
CA PRO A 196 2.99 22.67 -5.27
C PRO A 196 3.35 21.36 -5.97
#